data_AF-A0A7C4RT96-F1
#
_entry.id   AF-A0A7C4RT96-F1
#
_cell.length_a   1.000
_cell.length_b   1.000
_cell.length_c   1.000
_cell.angle_alpha   90.00
_cell.angle_beta   90.00
_cell.angle_gamma   90.00
#
_symmetry.space_group_name_H-M   'P 1'
#
loop_
_entity.id
_entity.type
_entity.pdbx_description
1 polymer ?
#
loop_
_entity_poly.entity_id
_entity_poly.type
_entity_poly.pdbx_seq_one_letter_code
_entity_poly.pdbx_strand_id
1 'polypeptide(L)'
;MAIIGKYEDKAMKFPYGICDFKEIVTQGYFYCDRTGCIPMLEQGKYQLFIRPRRFGKSLLLSMLFNYYDVAKAAEFETLFAHLEIGKHPTALHNRYFVLRWDFSCVDPFGDVEDIRRSLHDHINACIHSFGMYYQDKLKGDIRIDPKNAISSIQSLMDVAAKSGRKVYLLIDEYDNFANQVLMGMAHDNQKRYEALVFEEGPLRTLFKAIKASTSESLFDRIFITGVSPVVMSDITSGYNIAKSIYHHPKTNDLCGFRADEVAAAVHAVADVCGLSDAQRRDAVDMMHTWYNGYQFSQDATATG
;
A
#
# COMPACT_ATOMS: atom_id res chain seq x y z
N MET A 1 -14.30 -18.43 1.51
CA MET A 1 -12.97 -18.34 2.16
C MET A 1 -12.04 -19.33 1.47
N ALA A 2 -11.23 -18.85 0.52
CA ALA A 2 -10.23 -19.68 -0.14
C ALA A 2 -8.90 -19.47 0.60
N ILE A 3 -8.54 -20.42 1.46
CA ILE A 3 -7.22 -20.46 2.10
C ILE A 3 -6.28 -21.06 1.06
N ILE A 4 -5.30 -20.29 0.58
CA ILE A 4 -4.38 -20.81 -0.42
C ILE A 4 -3.20 -21.45 0.29
N GLY A 5 -3.34 -22.76 0.44
CA GLY A 5 -2.26 -23.74 0.48
C GLY A 5 -2.77 -24.94 -0.31
N LYS A 6 -2.08 -25.34 -1.38
CA LYS A 6 -2.42 -26.59 -2.08
C LYS A 6 -2.07 -27.75 -1.14
N TYR A 7 -3.07 -28.47 -0.67
CA TYR A 7 -2.95 -29.60 0.26
C TYR A 7 -2.51 -30.88 -0.46
N GLU A 8 -1.30 -30.87 -1.01
CA GLU A 8 -0.59 -32.08 -1.42
C GLU A 8 0.82 -32.01 -0.81
N ASP A 9 0.92 -32.52 0.43
CA ASP A 9 2.11 -32.68 1.28
C ASP A 9 2.94 -31.43 1.69
N LYS A 10 3.10 -31.29 3.02
CA LYS A 10 3.99 -30.41 3.82
C LYS A 10 3.39 -29.10 4.37
N ALA A 11 3.59 -28.95 5.68
CA ALA A 11 3.32 -27.83 6.58
C ALA A 11 3.02 -26.46 5.94
N MET A 12 2.02 -25.78 6.51
CA MET A 12 1.68 -24.38 6.19
C MET A 12 2.92 -23.48 6.24
N LYS A 13 3.20 -22.79 5.12
CA LYS A 13 4.34 -21.87 4.99
C LYS A 13 3.90 -20.45 5.30
N PHE A 14 4.38 -19.87 6.40
CA PHE A 14 4.09 -18.47 6.71
C PHE A 14 5.06 -17.51 6.01
N PRO A 15 4.58 -16.43 5.37
CA PRO A 15 5.42 -15.46 4.69
C PRO A 15 6.06 -14.49 5.70
N TYR A 16 7.13 -14.93 6.39
CA TYR A 16 7.83 -14.08 7.36
C TYR A 16 8.71 -13.05 6.63
N GLY A 17 8.32 -11.77 6.69
CA GLY A 17 9.04 -10.67 6.05
C GLY A 17 8.86 -10.57 4.53
N ILE A 18 8.02 -11.42 3.94
CA ILE A 18 7.70 -11.39 2.51
C ILE A 18 6.46 -10.53 2.30
N CYS A 19 6.62 -9.43 1.56
CA CYS A 19 5.53 -8.52 1.20
C CYS A 19 5.20 -8.56 -0.30
N ASP A 20 5.86 -9.42 -1.09
CA ASP A 20 5.55 -9.61 -2.50
C ASP A 20 4.35 -10.58 -2.65
N PHE A 21 3.21 -10.04 -3.06
CA PHE A 21 2.00 -10.82 -3.31
C PHE A 21 2.22 -11.91 -4.37
N LYS A 22 2.97 -11.62 -5.44
CA LYS A 22 3.27 -12.61 -6.48
C LYS A 22 4.08 -13.75 -5.89
N GLU A 23 5.08 -13.46 -5.08
CA GLU A 23 5.89 -14.47 -4.42
C GLU A 23 5.04 -15.34 -3.48
N ILE A 24 4.21 -14.70 -2.66
CA ILE A 24 3.30 -15.38 -1.73
C ILE A 24 2.41 -16.40 -2.47
N VAL A 25 1.76 -15.96 -3.54
CA VAL A 25 0.85 -16.81 -4.31
C VAL A 25 1.60 -17.92 -5.05
N THR A 26 2.68 -17.58 -5.76
CA THR A 26 3.37 -18.55 -6.63
C THR A 26 4.19 -19.58 -5.86
N GLN A 27 4.70 -19.25 -4.68
CA GLN A 27 5.43 -20.18 -3.82
C GLN A 27 4.52 -20.92 -2.80
N GLY A 28 3.22 -20.64 -2.80
CA GLY A 28 2.23 -21.31 -1.95
C GLY A 28 2.38 -20.96 -0.47
N TYR A 29 2.71 -19.70 -0.15
CA TYR A 29 2.66 -19.19 1.22
C TYR A 29 1.21 -18.98 1.67
N PHE A 30 0.99 -19.09 2.97
CA PHE A 30 -0.28 -18.79 3.61
C PHE A 30 -0.67 -17.33 3.30
N TYR A 31 -1.87 -17.17 2.74
CA TYR A 31 -2.44 -15.89 2.39
C TYR A 31 -3.94 -15.90 2.71
N CYS A 32 -4.39 -14.91 3.48
CA CYS A 32 -5.80 -14.64 3.66
C CYS A 32 -6.29 -13.78 2.49
N ASP A 33 -7.18 -14.33 1.67
CA ASP A 33 -7.75 -13.63 0.54
C ASP A 33 -8.53 -12.39 0.98
N ARG A 34 -8.06 -11.23 0.53
CA ARG A 34 -8.73 -9.93 0.68
C ARG A 34 -9.16 -9.33 -0.64
N THR A 35 -8.93 -10.02 -1.76
CA THR A 35 -9.12 -9.45 -3.09
C THR A 35 -10.58 -9.07 -3.40
N GLY A 36 -11.55 -9.70 -2.73
CA GLY A 36 -12.97 -9.32 -2.79
C GLY A 36 -13.28 -7.88 -2.38
N CYS A 37 -12.35 -7.19 -1.70
CA CYS A 37 -12.49 -5.77 -1.37
C CYS A 37 -12.27 -4.81 -2.55
N ILE A 38 -11.62 -5.28 -3.64
CA ILE A 38 -11.21 -4.44 -4.77
C ILE A 38 -12.37 -3.61 -5.34
N PRO A 39 -13.57 -4.18 -5.63
CA PRO A 39 -14.68 -3.40 -6.16
C PRO A 39 -15.12 -2.26 -5.23
N MET A 40 -14.95 -2.41 -3.91
CA MET A 40 -15.23 -1.36 -2.95
C MET A 40 -14.13 -0.28 -2.96
N LEU A 41 -12.85 -0.68 -3.05
CA LEU A 41 -11.75 0.27 -3.24
C LEU A 41 -11.94 1.08 -4.53
N GLU A 42 -12.48 0.47 -5.58
CA GLU A 42 -12.72 1.15 -6.85
C GLU A 42 -13.76 2.29 -6.77
N GLN A 43 -14.60 2.34 -5.73
CA GLN A 43 -15.60 3.41 -5.54
C GLN A 43 -14.98 4.77 -5.23
N GLY A 44 -13.73 4.82 -4.77
CA GLY A 44 -13.00 6.07 -4.54
C GLY A 44 -11.77 6.16 -5.45
N LYS A 45 -11.48 7.35 -5.95
CA LYS A 45 -10.27 7.59 -6.77
C LYS A 45 -9.05 7.90 -5.92
N TYR A 46 -9.20 8.72 -4.89
CA TYR A 46 -8.10 9.19 -4.04
C TYR A 46 -8.41 8.77 -2.61
N GLN A 47 -7.62 7.83 -2.08
CA GLN A 47 -7.91 7.17 -0.81
C GLN A 47 -6.73 7.26 0.14
N LEU A 48 -7.04 7.53 1.41
CA LEU A 48 -6.12 7.41 2.52
C LEU A 48 -6.55 6.23 3.40
N PHE A 49 -5.67 5.26 3.55
CA PHE A 49 -5.86 4.08 4.36
C PHE A 49 -4.72 3.94 5.37
N ILE A 50 -4.99 4.05 6.66
CA ILE A 50 -3.99 3.92 7.71
C ILE A 50 -4.25 2.66 8.56
N ARG A 51 -3.16 2.00 8.95
CA ARG A 51 -3.16 0.87 9.89
C ARG A 51 -1.84 0.88 10.67
N PRO A 52 -1.78 0.26 11.87
CA PRO A 52 -0.54 0.15 12.61
C PRO A 52 0.59 -0.54 11.82
N ARG A 53 1.82 -0.43 12.32
CA ARG A 53 2.98 -1.07 11.69
C ARG A 53 2.80 -2.59 11.61
N ARG A 54 3.32 -3.20 10.53
CA ARG A 54 3.26 -4.66 10.28
C ARG A 54 1.86 -5.26 10.08
N PHE A 55 0.87 -4.45 9.72
CA PHE A 55 -0.49 -4.92 9.40
C PHE A 55 -0.71 -5.48 7.99
N GLY A 56 0.34 -5.57 7.17
CA GLY A 56 0.20 -6.05 5.78
C GLY A 56 -0.20 -4.95 4.78
N LYS A 57 -0.03 -3.67 5.11
CA LYS A 57 -0.26 -2.55 4.18
C LYS A 57 0.57 -2.67 2.90
N SER A 58 1.86 -2.97 3.02
CA SER A 58 2.75 -3.13 1.86
C SER A 58 2.37 -4.36 1.02
N LEU A 59 1.89 -5.44 1.66
CA LEU A 59 1.33 -6.60 0.95
C LEU A 59 0.05 -6.24 0.19
N LEU A 60 -0.84 -5.44 0.78
CA LEU A 60 -2.01 -4.89 0.10
C LEU A 60 -1.59 -4.08 -1.15
N LEU A 61 -0.62 -3.17 -1.02
CA LEU A 61 -0.10 -2.41 -2.17
C LEU A 61 0.49 -3.32 -3.25
N SER A 62 1.19 -4.38 -2.85
CA SER A 62 1.73 -5.39 -3.77
C SER A 62 0.62 -6.15 -4.51
N MET A 63 -0.47 -6.50 -3.82
CA MET A 63 -1.66 -7.11 -4.42
C MET A 63 -2.32 -6.16 -5.43
N LEU A 64 -2.54 -4.88 -5.07
CA LEU A 64 -3.11 -3.88 -5.97
C LEU A 64 -2.20 -3.65 -7.20
N PHE A 65 -0.88 -3.59 -7.00
CA PHE A 65 0.09 -3.49 -8.09
C PHE A 65 -0.09 -4.65 -9.09
N ASN A 66 -0.10 -5.89 -8.60
CA ASN A 66 -0.27 -7.07 -9.48
C ASN A 66 -1.64 -7.11 -10.18
N TYR A 67 -2.69 -6.59 -9.54
CA TYR A 67 -4.05 -6.58 -10.11
C TYR A 67 -4.25 -5.52 -11.20
N TYR A 68 -3.76 -4.30 -10.98
CA TYR A 68 -4.04 -3.15 -11.86
C TYR A 68 -3.00 -2.94 -12.97
N ASP A 69 -1.78 -3.44 -12.79
CA ASP A 69 -0.67 -3.20 -13.71
C ASP A 69 -0.89 -3.89 -15.07
N VAL A 70 -0.81 -3.11 -16.14
CA VAL A 70 -0.86 -3.58 -17.53
C VAL A 70 0.26 -4.57 -17.86
N ALA A 71 1.45 -4.42 -17.29
CA ALA A 71 2.56 -5.34 -17.53
C ALA A 71 2.31 -6.73 -16.92
N LYS A 72 1.35 -6.84 -15.98
CA LYS A 72 0.96 -8.07 -15.30
C LYS A 72 -0.20 -8.81 -15.95
N ALA A 73 -0.72 -8.32 -17.08
CA ALA A 73 -1.89 -8.91 -17.74
C ALA A 73 -1.75 -10.41 -18.05
N ALA A 74 -0.57 -10.86 -18.48
CA ALA A 74 -0.30 -12.27 -18.78
C ALA A 74 -0.24 -13.16 -17.53
N GLU A 75 -0.05 -12.57 -16.35
CA GLU A 75 0.07 -13.30 -15.07
C GLU A 75 -1.27 -13.37 -14.32
N PHE A 76 -2.33 -12.74 -14.85
CA PHE A 76 -3.61 -12.58 -14.15
C PHE A 76 -4.20 -13.93 -13.70
N GLU A 77 -4.27 -14.91 -14.61
CA GLU A 77 -4.83 -16.24 -14.30
C GLU A 77 -4.03 -16.94 -13.20
N THR A 78 -2.70 -16.90 -13.27
CA THR A 78 -1.83 -17.50 -12.27
C THR A 78 -2.01 -16.87 -10.90
N LEU A 79 -2.14 -15.54 -10.85
CA LEU A 79 -2.18 -14.79 -9.60
C LEU A 79 -3.56 -14.72 -8.96
N PHE A 80 -4.63 -14.66 -9.76
CA PHE A 80 -5.96 -14.30 -9.27
C PHE A 80 -7.05 -15.33 -9.50
N ALA A 81 -6.96 -16.27 -10.46
CA ALA A 81 -8.08 -17.14 -10.83
C ALA A 81 -8.70 -17.94 -9.66
N HIS A 82 -7.88 -18.25 -8.66
CA HIS A 82 -8.25 -19.01 -7.47
C HIS A 82 -8.68 -18.12 -6.28
N LEU A 83 -8.51 -16.79 -6.39
CA LEU A 83 -8.94 -15.77 -5.45
C LEU A 83 -10.34 -15.25 -5.80
N GLU A 84 -10.97 -14.56 -4.86
CA GLU A 84 -12.31 -14.01 -5.02
C GLU A 84 -12.42 -13.05 -6.20
N ILE A 85 -11.46 -12.12 -6.35
CA ILE A 85 -11.50 -11.16 -7.47
C ILE A 85 -11.26 -11.81 -8.84
N GLY A 86 -10.52 -12.92 -8.92
CA GLY A 86 -10.27 -13.56 -10.21
C GLY A 86 -11.49 -14.30 -10.76
N LYS A 87 -12.45 -14.65 -9.89
CA LYS A 87 -13.75 -15.19 -10.32
C LYS A 87 -14.63 -14.12 -10.95
N HIS A 88 -14.47 -12.87 -10.52
CA HIS A 88 -15.27 -11.72 -10.95
C HIS A 88 -14.40 -10.47 -11.13
N PRO A 89 -13.48 -10.45 -12.12
CA PRO A 89 -12.61 -9.30 -12.33
C PRO A 89 -13.41 -8.06 -12.69
N THR A 90 -12.99 -6.93 -12.14
CA THR A 90 -13.54 -5.61 -12.47
C THR A 90 -13.03 -5.16 -13.84
N ALA A 91 -13.71 -4.20 -14.47
CA ALA A 91 -13.28 -3.64 -15.76
C ALA A 91 -11.89 -2.95 -15.72
N LEU A 92 -11.35 -2.70 -14.50
CA LEU A 92 -10.10 -2.00 -14.26
C LEU A 92 -8.88 -2.91 -14.12
N HIS A 93 -9.06 -4.24 -14.09
CA HIS A 93 -7.96 -5.19 -14.02
C HIS A 93 -6.95 -4.96 -15.17
N ASN A 94 -5.66 -4.88 -14.84
CA ASN A 94 -4.54 -4.67 -15.78
C ASN A 94 -4.71 -3.47 -16.74
N ARG A 95 -5.39 -2.40 -16.30
CA ARG A 95 -5.64 -1.20 -17.13
C ARG A 95 -4.65 -0.06 -16.93
N TYR A 96 -3.86 -0.07 -15.86
CA TYR A 96 -3.04 1.08 -15.45
C TYR A 96 -1.55 0.85 -15.66
N PHE A 97 -0.81 1.93 -15.85
CA PHE A 97 0.58 1.95 -15.37
C PHE A 97 0.54 2.24 -13.87
N VAL A 98 1.22 1.42 -13.08
CA VAL A 98 1.27 1.61 -11.62
C VAL A 98 2.60 2.22 -11.24
N LEU A 99 2.56 3.38 -10.57
CA LEU A 99 3.71 4.07 -9.99
C LEU A 99 3.66 3.85 -8.47
N ARG A 100 4.78 3.45 -7.88
CA ARG A 100 4.88 3.21 -6.43
C ARG A 100 5.93 4.13 -5.82
N TRP A 101 5.58 4.76 -4.71
CA TRP A 101 6.52 5.47 -3.85
C TRP A 101 6.48 4.89 -2.44
N ASP A 102 7.65 4.61 -1.89
CA ASP A 102 7.82 4.19 -0.50
C ASP A 102 8.63 5.26 0.23
N PHE A 103 7.97 6.05 1.08
CA PHE A 103 8.64 7.17 1.75
C PHE A 103 9.50 6.72 2.95
N SER A 104 9.53 5.42 3.28
CA SER A 104 10.53 4.88 4.20
C SER A 104 11.95 4.92 3.63
N CYS A 105 12.09 4.98 2.30
CA CYS A 105 13.37 5.08 1.60
C CYS A 105 13.92 6.53 1.52
N VAL A 106 13.16 7.52 1.98
CA VAL A 106 13.62 8.92 1.98
C VAL A 106 14.33 9.21 3.29
N ASP A 107 15.57 9.69 3.20
CA ASP A 107 16.31 10.18 4.36
C ASP A 107 15.64 11.45 4.91
N PRO A 108 15.12 11.43 6.15
CA PRO A 108 14.47 12.57 6.77
C PRO A 108 15.42 13.36 7.69
N PHE A 109 16.72 13.06 7.67
CA PHE A 109 17.72 13.81 8.41
C PHE A 109 18.26 15.01 7.61
N GLY A 110 18.82 15.98 8.31
CA GLY A 110 19.32 17.24 7.74
C GLY A 110 18.37 18.42 7.94
N ASP A 111 18.62 19.48 7.17
CA ASP A 111 17.72 20.63 7.07
C ASP A 111 16.59 20.38 6.05
N VAL A 112 15.74 21.39 5.83
CA VAL A 112 14.59 21.27 4.92
C VAL A 112 15.04 21.07 3.47
N GLU A 113 16.16 21.65 3.05
CA GLU A 113 16.70 21.51 1.70
C GLU A 113 17.26 20.10 1.48
N ASP A 114 17.94 19.53 2.49
CA ASP A 114 18.41 18.15 2.47
C ASP A 114 17.24 17.18 2.30
N ILE A 115 16.18 17.35 3.10
CA ILE A 115 14.99 16.49 3.03
C ILE A 115 14.27 16.67 1.69
N ARG A 116 14.17 17.91 1.17
CA ARG A 116 13.60 18.17 -0.15
C ARG A 116 14.39 17.46 -1.24
N ARG A 117 15.72 17.51 -1.18
CA ARG A 117 16.62 16.83 -2.13
C ARG A 117 16.43 15.32 -2.05
N SER A 118 16.49 14.72 -0.86
CA SER A 118 16.25 13.29 -0.65
C SER A 118 14.89 12.83 -1.20
N LEU A 119 13.84 13.64 -0.99
CA LEU A 119 12.51 13.36 -1.53
C LEU A 119 12.50 13.41 -3.07
N HIS A 120 13.11 14.44 -3.67
CA HIS A 120 13.19 14.57 -5.13
C HIS A 120 14.02 13.45 -5.75
N ASP A 121 15.15 13.10 -5.16
CA ASP A 121 16.03 12.02 -5.63
C ASP A 121 15.31 10.68 -5.63
N HIS A 122 14.59 10.36 -4.54
CA HIS A 122 13.79 9.14 -4.43
C HIS A 122 12.70 9.07 -5.50
N ILE A 123 11.92 10.13 -5.65
CA ILE A 123 10.84 10.18 -6.66
C ILE A 123 11.42 10.05 -8.07
N ASN A 124 12.52 10.74 -8.38
CA ASN A 124 13.20 10.63 -9.65
C ASN A 124 13.70 9.20 -9.91
N ALA A 125 14.23 8.51 -8.90
CA ALA A 125 14.64 7.12 -9.00
C ALA A 125 13.44 6.17 -9.27
N CYS A 126 12.30 6.41 -8.61
CA CYS A 126 11.06 5.67 -8.87
C CYS A 126 10.55 5.91 -10.31
N ILE A 127 10.58 7.14 -10.80
CA ILE A 127 10.17 7.51 -12.16
C ILE A 127 11.10 6.89 -13.20
N HIS A 128 12.42 6.91 -12.96
CA HIS A 128 13.38 6.24 -13.82
C HIS A 128 13.10 4.72 -13.90
N SER A 129 12.89 4.08 -12.74
CA SER A 129 12.57 2.65 -12.67
C SER A 129 11.24 2.32 -13.36
N PHE A 130 10.24 3.21 -13.25
CA PHE A 130 8.98 3.12 -13.97
C PHE A 130 9.22 3.16 -15.49
N GLY A 131 10.04 4.10 -15.97
CA GLY A 131 10.37 4.20 -17.40
C GLY A 131 11.02 2.94 -17.95
N MET A 132 11.96 2.36 -17.19
CA MET A 132 12.61 1.09 -17.54
C MET A 132 11.62 -0.08 -17.55
N TYR A 133 10.76 -0.17 -16.54
CA TYR A 133 9.80 -1.28 -16.41
C TYR A 133 8.71 -1.28 -17.50
N TYR A 134 8.30 -0.09 -17.97
CA TYR A 134 7.28 0.06 -19.01
C TYR A 134 7.86 0.41 -20.40
N GLN A 135 9.16 0.24 -20.63
CA GLN A 135 9.84 0.72 -21.83
C GLN A 135 9.18 0.26 -23.14
N ASP A 136 8.65 -0.97 -23.19
CA ASP A 136 7.97 -1.54 -24.36
C ASP A 136 6.53 -1.03 -24.57
N LYS A 137 5.96 -0.36 -23.58
CA LYS A 137 4.58 0.14 -23.57
C LYS A 137 4.49 1.67 -23.63
N LEU A 138 5.57 2.38 -23.32
CA LEU A 138 5.62 3.83 -23.36
C LEU A 138 5.86 4.34 -24.80
N LYS A 139 5.15 5.40 -25.18
CA LYS A 139 5.27 6.08 -26.49
C LYS A 139 6.14 7.34 -26.40
N GLY A 140 7.31 7.23 -25.78
CA GLY A 140 8.29 8.29 -25.64
C GLY A 140 9.15 8.12 -24.39
N ASP A 141 10.15 8.98 -24.26
CA ASP A 141 11.08 8.95 -23.13
C ASP A 141 10.64 9.91 -22.03
N ILE A 142 10.69 9.43 -20.79
CA ILE A 142 10.43 10.25 -19.61
C ILE A 142 11.69 11.07 -19.31
N ARG A 143 11.56 12.39 -19.30
CA ARG A 143 12.66 13.30 -18.96
C ARG A 143 12.72 13.45 -17.45
N ILE A 144 13.88 13.14 -16.87
CA ILE A 144 14.16 13.35 -15.45
C ILE A 144 14.87 14.69 -15.27
N ASP A 145 14.28 15.57 -14.48
CA ASP A 145 14.99 16.73 -13.94
C ASP A 145 15.62 16.34 -12.60
N PRO A 146 16.96 16.28 -12.50
CA PRO A 146 17.64 15.81 -11.29
C PRO A 146 17.41 16.72 -10.08
N LYS A 147 16.95 17.97 -10.27
CA LYS A 147 16.70 18.91 -9.17
C LYS A 147 15.22 19.08 -8.86
N ASN A 148 14.33 18.66 -9.75
CA ASN A 148 12.91 18.92 -9.62
C ASN A 148 12.05 17.70 -10.02
N ALA A 149 11.73 16.87 -9.03
CA ALA A 149 10.88 15.71 -9.25
C ALA A 149 9.47 16.07 -9.76
N ILE A 150 8.96 17.28 -9.50
CA ILE A 150 7.66 17.72 -10.01
C ILE A 150 7.69 17.86 -11.54
N SER A 151 8.79 18.38 -12.09
CA SER A 151 9.03 18.43 -13.54
C SER A 151 9.10 17.03 -14.13
N SER A 152 9.82 16.10 -13.47
CA SER A 152 9.88 14.69 -13.86
C SER A 152 8.52 14.01 -13.82
N ILE A 153 7.68 14.29 -12.82
CA ILE A 153 6.30 13.79 -12.74
C ILE A 153 5.52 14.28 -13.96
N GLN A 154 5.56 15.57 -14.28
CA GLN A 154 4.86 16.10 -15.46
C GLN A 154 5.29 15.37 -16.73
N SER A 155 6.60 15.19 -16.95
CA SER A 155 7.11 14.44 -18.10
C SER A 155 6.61 13.00 -18.13
N LEU A 156 6.54 12.31 -16.98
CA LEU A 156 5.96 10.97 -16.89
C LEU A 156 4.48 10.97 -17.27
N MET A 157 3.72 11.94 -16.77
CA MET A 157 2.28 12.02 -17.04
C MET A 157 2.01 12.26 -18.52
N ASP A 158 2.76 13.14 -19.18
CA ASP A 158 2.65 13.42 -20.61
C ASP A 158 2.93 12.17 -21.46
N VAL A 159 3.98 11.41 -21.10
CA VAL A 159 4.34 10.17 -21.80
C VAL A 159 3.28 9.09 -21.55
N ALA A 160 2.76 8.95 -20.33
CA ALA A 160 1.68 8.01 -20.02
C ALA A 160 0.41 8.33 -20.83
N ALA A 161 0.01 9.62 -20.87
CA ALA A 161 -1.12 10.10 -21.66
C ALA A 161 -0.96 9.79 -23.14
N LYS A 162 0.21 10.10 -23.72
CA LYS A 162 0.56 9.79 -25.11
C LYS A 162 0.53 8.28 -25.40
N SER A 163 0.83 7.47 -24.39
CA SER A 163 0.75 5.99 -24.46
C SER A 163 -0.69 5.47 -24.36
N GLY A 164 -1.68 6.34 -24.12
CA GLY A 164 -3.10 5.98 -24.00
C GLY A 164 -3.43 5.27 -22.70
N ARG A 165 -2.63 5.45 -21.66
CA ARG A 165 -2.79 4.79 -20.36
C ARG A 165 -2.78 5.83 -19.24
N LYS A 166 -3.59 5.56 -18.21
CA LYS A 166 -3.59 6.36 -16.99
C LYS A 166 -2.65 5.77 -15.96
N VAL A 167 -2.25 6.59 -14.99
CA VAL A 167 -1.37 6.17 -13.90
C VAL A 167 -2.18 5.94 -12.62
N TYR A 168 -1.92 4.81 -11.95
CA TYR A 168 -2.34 4.57 -10.57
C TYR A 168 -1.12 4.78 -9.66
N LEU A 169 -1.18 5.80 -8.80
CA LEU A 169 -0.15 6.08 -7.81
C LEU A 169 -0.43 5.34 -6.48
N LEU A 170 0.52 4.55 -6.02
CA LEU A 170 0.51 3.93 -4.70
C LEU A 170 1.61 4.58 -3.84
N ILE A 171 1.26 5.03 -2.63
CA ILE A 171 2.21 5.66 -1.71
C ILE A 171 2.19 4.88 -0.39
N ASP A 172 3.33 4.33 0.01
CA ASP A 172 3.56 3.70 1.32
C ASP A 172 4.33 4.62 2.26
N GLU A 173 4.12 4.43 3.58
CA GLU A 173 4.80 5.14 4.67
C GLU A 173 4.81 6.67 4.47
N TYR A 174 3.72 7.24 3.97
CA TYR A 174 3.63 8.66 3.63
C TYR A 174 3.92 9.60 4.82
N ASP A 175 3.67 9.09 6.04
CA ASP A 175 3.86 9.75 7.32
C ASP A 175 5.22 9.45 7.96
N ASN A 176 6.15 8.77 7.26
CA ASN A 176 7.49 8.45 7.76
C ASN A 176 8.20 9.67 8.36
N PHE A 177 8.20 10.79 7.64
CA PHE A 177 8.83 12.03 8.10
C PHE A 177 8.28 12.50 9.45
N ALA A 178 6.96 12.52 9.60
CA ALA A 178 6.32 12.95 10.84
C ALA A 178 6.59 11.97 11.98
N ASN A 179 6.53 10.67 11.71
CA ASN A 179 6.86 9.66 12.70
C ASN A 179 8.30 9.85 13.21
N GLN A 180 9.26 10.16 12.34
CA GLN A 180 10.64 10.39 12.75
C GLN A 180 10.84 11.69 13.51
N VAL A 181 10.18 12.79 13.11
CA VAL A 181 10.25 14.05 13.86
C VAL A 181 9.58 13.92 15.23
N LEU A 182 8.43 13.25 15.32
CA LEU A 182 7.70 13.04 16.58
C LEU A 182 8.42 12.07 17.52
N MET A 183 9.15 11.09 16.98
CA MET A 183 9.93 10.12 17.78
C MET A 183 11.37 10.59 18.09
N GLY A 184 11.85 11.64 17.44
CA GLY A 184 13.20 12.15 17.64
C GLY A 184 13.38 12.82 19.02
N MET A 185 14.53 12.61 19.66
CA MET A 185 14.90 13.28 20.94
C MET A 185 15.49 14.69 20.74
N ALA A 186 15.28 15.31 19.58
CA ALA A 186 15.87 16.62 19.29
C ALA A 186 15.08 17.75 19.98
N HIS A 187 15.80 18.78 20.43
CA HIS A 187 15.16 20.05 20.78
C HIS A 187 14.54 20.67 19.51
N ASP A 188 13.31 21.21 19.63
CA ASP A 188 12.57 21.91 18.56
C ASP A 188 11.88 21.04 17.48
N ASN A 189 11.41 19.84 17.85
CA ASN A 189 10.63 18.95 16.96
C ASN A 189 9.43 19.64 16.28
N GLN A 190 8.77 20.57 16.99
CA GLN A 190 7.64 21.31 16.46
C GLN A 190 8.03 22.14 15.22
N LYS A 191 9.10 22.93 15.28
CA LYS A 191 9.54 23.73 14.12
C LYS A 191 10.04 22.88 12.95
N ARG A 192 10.70 21.74 13.23
CA ARG A 192 11.13 20.81 12.17
C ARG A 192 9.94 20.18 11.46
N TYR A 193 8.94 19.74 12.22
CA TYR A 193 7.68 19.26 11.66
C TYR A 193 7.01 20.36 10.84
N GLU A 194 6.95 21.57 11.39
CA GLU A 194 6.28 22.68 10.72
C GLU A 194 6.93 23.03 9.38
N ALA A 195 8.26 23.06 9.32
CA ALA A 195 9.01 23.37 8.11
C ALA A 195 8.86 22.32 7.00
N LEU A 196 8.49 21.08 7.34
CA LEU A 196 8.23 20.01 6.37
C LEU A 196 6.82 20.06 5.78
N VAL A 197 5.86 20.60 6.54
CA VAL A 197 4.43 20.42 6.29
C VAL A 197 3.68 21.75 6.02
N PHE A 198 4.12 22.88 6.58
CA PHE A 198 3.50 24.20 6.37
C PHE A 198 4.10 24.99 5.20
N GLU A 199 3.35 26.01 4.75
CA GLU A 199 3.60 27.02 3.69
C GLU A 199 4.40 26.58 2.44
N GLU A 200 5.69 26.28 2.54
CA GLU A 200 6.60 25.89 1.44
C GLU A 200 7.30 24.52 1.65
N GLY A 201 6.84 23.74 2.63
CA GLY A 201 7.39 22.45 2.97
C GLY A 201 7.37 21.46 1.78
N PRO A 202 8.42 20.63 1.63
CA PRO A 202 8.57 19.73 0.48
C PRO A 202 7.37 18.79 0.28
N LEU A 203 6.78 18.27 1.36
CA LEU A 203 5.61 17.37 1.26
C LEU A 203 4.37 18.11 0.76
N ARG A 204 4.10 19.31 1.28
CA ARG A 204 2.94 20.10 0.84
C ARG A 204 3.06 20.49 -0.63
N THR A 205 4.26 20.88 -1.05
CA THR A 205 4.54 21.22 -2.45
C THR A 205 4.36 20.02 -3.38
N LEU A 206 4.86 18.85 -2.99
CA LEU A 206 4.65 17.60 -3.73
C LEU A 206 3.17 17.23 -3.85
N PHE A 207 2.42 17.18 -2.73
CA PHE A 207 1.01 16.78 -2.76
C PHE A 207 0.13 17.79 -3.53
N LYS A 208 0.46 19.10 -3.50
CA LYS A 208 -0.17 20.10 -4.38
C LYS A 208 0.04 19.76 -5.86
N ALA A 209 1.27 19.38 -6.25
CA ALA A 209 1.58 18.99 -7.63
C ALA A 209 0.85 17.70 -8.05
N ILE A 210 0.76 16.71 -7.17
CA ILE A 210 -0.04 15.49 -7.38
C ILE A 210 -1.51 15.87 -7.62
N LYS A 211 -2.09 16.71 -6.76
CA LYS A 211 -3.48 17.18 -6.91
C LYS A 211 -3.69 17.89 -8.25
N ALA A 212 -2.78 18.76 -8.67
CA ALA A 212 -2.88 19.41 -9.98
C ALA A 212 -2.93 18.36 -11.11
N SER A 213 -2.08 17.34 -11.04
CA SER A 213 -2.04 16.23 -11.99
C SER A 213 -3.30 15.34 -11.99
N THR A 214 -4.14 15.40 -10.94
CA THR A 214 -5.44 14.71 -10.92
C THR A 214 -6.52 15.43 -11.74
N SER A 215 -6.40 16.75 -11.94
CA SER A 215 -7.41 17.54 -12.67
C SER A 215 -7.44 17.22 -14.16
N GLU A 216 -6.30 16.78 -14.71
CA GLU A 216 -6.20 16.25 -16.08
C GLU A 216 -6.48 14.73 -16.16
N SER A 217 -6.92 14.12 -15.05
CA SER A 217 -7.16 12.67 -14.92
C SER A 217 -5.95 11.80 -15.27
N LEU A 218 -4.74 12.35 -15.19
CA LEU A 218 -3.49 11.64 -15.50
C LEU A 218 -3.14 10.67 -14.35
N PHE A 219 -3.19 11.16 -13.10
CA PHE A 219 -3.36 10.29 -11.94
C PHE A 219 -4.85 10.01 -11.78
N ASP A 220 -5.30 8.88 -12.32
CA ASP A 220 -6.71 8.51 -12.24
C ASP A 220 -7.08 8.00 -10.85
N ARG A 221 -6.12 7.36 -10.17
CA ARG A 221 -6.28 6.78 -8.84
C ARG A 221 -5.02 6.98 -8.01
N ILE A 222 -5.22 7.21 -6.72
CA ILE A 222 -4.16 7.36 -5.72
C ILE A 222 -4.58 6.58 -4.47
N PHE A 223 -3.72 5.68 -4.01
CA PHE A 223 -3.90 4.96 -2.76
C PHE A 223 -2.72 5.25 -1.85
N ILE A 224 -2.99 5.91 -0.72
CA ILE A 224 -1.98 6.34 0.23
C ILE A 224 -2.14 5.53 1.51
N THR A 225 -1.04 5.02 2.03
CA THR A 225 -1.03 4.27 3.27
C THR A 225 0.13 4.63 4.18
N GLY A 226 -0.08 4.41 5.48
CA GLY A 226 0.79 4.86 6.57
C GLY A 226 0.23 4.47 7.93
N VAL A 227 0.73 5.09 9.00
CA VAL A 227 0.33 4.78 10.39
C VAL A 227 -0.61 5.85 10.96
N SER A 228 -0.28 7.12 10.75
CA SER A 228 -0.94 8.28 11.38
C SER A 228 -1.64 9.15 10.34
N PRO A 229 -2.79 9.79 10.65
CA PRO A 229 -3.43 10.76 9.77
C PRO A 229 -2.87 12.20 9.90
N VAL A 230 -2.00 12.47 10.88
CA VAL A 230 -1.57 13.82 11.29
C VAL A 230 -0.94 14.62 10.14
N VAL A 231 -0.14 13.96 9.30
CA VAL A 231 0.46 14.64 8.14
C VAL A 231 -0.61 15.06 7.13
N MET A 232 -1.62 14.21 6.89
CA MET A 232 -2.69 14.56 5.95
C MET A 232 -3.56 15.69 6.48
N SER A 233 -3.86 15.76 7.79
CA SER A 233 -4.65 16.86 8.37
C SER A 233 -3.99 18.21 8.12
N ASP A 234 -2.67 18.27 8.20
CA ASP A 234 -1.92 19.53 8.14
C ASP A 234 -1.59 19.94 6.69
N ILE A 235 -1.47 18.96 5.78
CA ILE A 235 -1.35 19.20 4.33
C ILE A 235 -2.73 19.50 3.68
N THR A 236 -3.87 19.29 4.36
CA THR A 236 -5.22 19.37 3.75
C THR A 236 -5.52 20.69 3.01
N SER A 237 -4.98 21.83 3.43
CA SER A 237 -5.13 23.08 2.66
C SER A 237 -4.54 22.99 1.24
N GLY A 238 -3.56 22.10 1.01
CA GLY A 238 -2.99 21.76 -0.29
C GLY A 238 -3.54 20.48 -0.95
N TYR A 239 -4.00 19.48 -0.19
CA TYR A 239 -4.44 18.16 -0.69
C TYR A 239 -5.75 17.67 -0.06
N ASN A 240 -6.85 18.40 -0.27
CA ASN A 240 -8.19 18.08 0.28
C ASN A 240 -9.01 17.04 -0.52
N ILE A 241 -8.40 16.30 -1.45
CA ILE A 241 -9.13 15.39 -2.35
C ILE A 241 -9.15 13.94 -1.87
N ALA A 242 -8.26 13.56 -0.95
CA ALA A 242 -8.20 12.20 -0.45
C ALA A 242 -9.35 11.91 0.52
N LYS A 243 -10.10 10.84 0.24
CA LYS A 243 -11.10 10.30 1.14
C LYS A 243 -10.45 9.36 2.14
N SER A 244 -10.57 9.66 3.42
CA SER A 244 -10.24 8.74 4.50
C SER A 244 -11.16 7.53 4.47
N ILE A 245 -10.61 6.34 4.23
CA ILE A 245 -11.38 5.08 4.20
C ILE A 245 -11.13 4.20 5.43
N TYR A 246 -10.15 4.53 6.27
CA TYR A 246 -9.65 3.66 7.34
C TYR A 246 -10.64 3.32 8.47
N HIS A 247 -11.69 4.13 8.69
CA HIS A 247 -12.79 3.86 9.63
C HIS A 247 -14.02 3.22 8.97
N HIS A 248 -13.99 3.01 7.65
CA HIS A 248 -15.14 2.46 6.94
C HIS A 248 -15.31 0.97 7.29
N PRO A 249 -16.49 0.50 7.71
CA PRO A 249 -16.70 -0.88 8.16
C PRO A 249 -16.22 -1.93 7.15
N LYS A 250 -16.49 -1.71 5.85
CA LYS A 250 -16.05 -2.61 4.76
C LYS A 250 -14.53 -2.69 4.54
N THR A 251 -13.75 -1.80 5.15
CA THR A 251 -12.28 -1.81 5.08
C THR A 251 -11.64 -2.33 6.36
N ASN A 252 -12.45 -2.70 7.36
CA ASN A 252 -11.96 -3.05 8.69
C ASN A 252 -10.96 -4.21 8.62
N ASP A 253 -11.30 -5.23 7.84
CA ASP A 253 -10.53 -6.46 7.61
C ASP A 253 -9.61 -6.39 6.37
N LEU A 254 -9.49 -5.24 5.70
CA LEU A 254 -8.63 -5.08 4.53
C LEU A 254 -7.16 -5.47 4.80
N CYS A 255 -6.74 -5.29 6.04
CA CYS A 255 -5.43 -5.66 6.57
C CYS A 255 -5.61 -6.28 7.96
N GLY A 256 -4.75 -7.22 8.32
CA GLY A 256 -4.88 -8.00 9.55
C GLY A 256 -5.76 -9.25 9.38
N PHE A 257 -5.95 -9.96 10.50
CA PHE A 257 -6.66 -11.23 10.53
C PHE A 257 -7.99 -11.10 11.25
N ARG A 258 -8.91 -12.01 10.94
CA ARG A 258 -10.13 -12.24 11.73
C ARG A 258 -9.88 -13.38 12.71
N ALA A 259 -10.61 -13.40 13.83
CA ALA A 259 -10.42 -14.41 14.87
C ALA A 259 -10.60 -15.85 14.35
N ASP A 260 -11.56 -16.05 13.45
CA ASP A 260 -11.80 -17.34 12.78
C ASP A 260 -10.65 -17.77 11.86
N GLU A 261 -9.97 -16.82 11.22
CA GLU A 261 -8.79 -17.10 10.39
C GLU A 261 -7.57 -17.45 11.23
N VAL A 262 -7.36 -16.75 12.35
CA VAL A 262 -6.30 -17.09 13.31
C VAL A 262 -6.54 -18.49 13.88
N ALA A 263 -7.78 -18.79 14.30
CA ALA A 263 -8.15 -20.11 14.80
C ALA A 263 -7.92 -21.19 13.74
N ALA A 264 -8.34 -20.97 12.50
CA ALA A 264 -8.12 -21.92 11.40
C ALA A 264 -6.62 -22.17 11.14
N ALA A 265 -5.79 -21.12 11.16
CA ALA A 265 -4.34 -21.26 11.01
C ALA A 265 -3.70 -22.04 12.17
N VAL A 266 -4.10 -21.74 13.42
CA VAL A 266 -3.62 -22.46 14.61
C VAL A 266 -4.02 -23.94 14.55
N HIS A 267 -5.25 -24.25 14.15
CA HIS A 267 -5.71 -25.63 13.99
C HIS A 267 -4.89 -26.37 12.93
N ALA A 268 -4.63 -25.75 11.77
CA ALA A 268 -3.81 -26.36 10.72
C ALA A 268 -2.36 -26.64 11.19
N VAL A 269 -1.77 -25.74 11.97
CA VAL A 269 -0.44 -25.97 12.57
C VAL A 269 -0.49 -27.08 13.61
N ALA A 270 -1.53 -27.09 14.44
CA ALA A 270 -1.72 -28.10 15.49
C ALA A 270 -1.92 -29.52 14.93
N ASP A 271 -2.60 -29.66 13.79
CA ASP A 271 -2.75 -30.92 13.06
C ASP A 271 -1.38 -31.48 12.64
N VAL A 272 -0.53 -30.63 12.04
CA VAL A 272 0.83 -31.01 11.61
C VAL A 272 1.71 -31.37 12.81
N CYS A 273 1.56 -30.66 13.93
CA CYS A 273 2.33 -30.91 15.15
C CYS A 273 1.79 -32.05 16.02
N GLY A 274 0.64 -32.65 15.68
CA GLY A 274 0.02 -33.72 16.46
C GLY A 274 -0.48 -33.29 17.84
N LEU A 275 -0.90 -32.02 18.00
CA LEU A 275 -1.38 -31.50 19.28
C LEU A 275 -2.79 -32.00 19.61
N SER A 276 -3.02 -32.28 20.89
CA SER A 276 -4.34 -32.65 21.43
C SER A 276 -5.35 -31.50 21.36
N ASP A 277 -6.64 -31.82 21.45
CA ASP A 277 -7.70 -30.79 21.46
C ASP A 277 -7.59 -29.78 22.60
N ALA A 278 -7.05 -30.21 23.75
CA ALA A 278 -6.78 -29.31 24.86
C ALA A 278 -5.69 -28.28 24.48
N GLN A 279 -4.55 -28.76 23.97
CA GLN A 279 -3.45 -27.90 23.53
C GLN A 279 -3.84 -26.97 22.38
N ARG A 280 -4.73 -27.43 21.48
CA ARG A 280 -5.29 -26.60 20.41
C ARG A 280 -6.08 -25.42 20.96
N ARG A 281 -6.97 -25.67 21.92
CA ARG A 281 -7.76 -24.62 22.57
C ARG A 281 -6.86 -23.65 23.32
N ASP A 282 -5.91 -24.16 24.11
CA ASP A 282 -4.95 -23.33 24.85
C ASP A 282 -4.14 -22.43 23.89
N ALA A 283 -3.74 -22.94 22.72
CA ALA A 283 -3.02 -22.15 21.72
C ALA A 283 -3.89 -21.04 21.10
N VAL A 284 -5.16 -21.32 20.79
CA VAL A 284 -6.11 -20.30 20.30
C VAL A 284 -6.37 -19.24 21.38
N ASP A 285 -6.61 -19.66 22.63
CA ASP A 285 -6.84 -18.76 23.76
C ASP A 285 -5.63 -17.89 24.04
N MET A 286 -4.42 -18.43 23.92
CA MET A 286 -3.18 -17.68 24.02
C MET A 286 -3.08 -16.63 22.89
N MET A 287 -3.36 -17.00 21.64
CA MET A 287 -3.37 -16.05 20.52
C MET A 287 -4.37 -14.92 20.77
N HIS A 288 -5.58 -15.25 21.20
CA HIS A 288 -6.61 -14.26 21.54
C HIS A 288 -6.19 -13.38 22.72
N THR A 289 -5.54 -13.92 23.75
CA THR A 289 -5.12 -13.13 24.92
C THR A 289 -4.05 -12.10 24.57
N TRP A 290 -3.07 -12.48 23.74
CA TRP A 290 -1.93 -11.61 23.40
C TRP A 290 -2.16 -10.73 22.18
N TYR A 291 -3.05 -11.14 21.28
CA TYR A 291 -3.24 -10.53 19.97
C TYR A 291 -4.72 -10.40 19.61
N ASN A 292 -5.58 -10.00 20.57
CA ASN A 292 -7.06 -9.86 20.48
C ASN A 292 -7.58 -8.87 19.40
N GLY A 293 -6.93 -8.84 18.25
CA GLY A 293 -7.21 -7.99 17.14
C GLY A 293 -7.30 -6.52 17.45
N TYR A 294 -7.90 -5.84 16.48
CA TYR A 294 -8.06 -4.40 16.49
C TYR A 294 -9.43 -4.11 15.90
N GLN A 295 -10.19 -3.17 16.43
CA GLN A 295 -11.45 -2.75 15.81
C GLN A 295 -11.28 -1.32 15.30
N PHE A 296 -11.23 -1.15 13.98
CA PHE A 296 -11.01 0.17 13.36
C PHE A 296 -12.31 0.90 13.03
N SER A 297 -13.44 0.20 13.12
CA SER A 297 -14.79 0.76 12.92
C SER A 297 -15.75 0.24 14.00
N GLN A 298 -16.48 1.15 14.64
CA GLN A 298 -17.44 0.80 15.70
C GLN A 298 -18.59 -0.06 15.18
N ASP A 299 -18.95 0.10 13.90
CA ASP A 299 -20.04 -0.64 13.25
C ASP A 299 -19.56 -1.94 12.56
N ALA A 300 -18.27 -2.29 12.67
CA ALA A 300 -17.73 -3.54 12.16
C ALA A 300 -17.68 -4.60 13.28
N THR A 301 -17.93 -5.88 12.92
CA THR A 301 -17.49 -7.00 13.76
C THR A 301 -15.97 -6.89 13.95
N ALA A 302 -15.49 -6.97 15.20
CA ALA A 302 -14.09 -6.84 15.54
C ALA A 302 -13.20 -7.69 14.63
N THR A 303 -12.13 -7.10 14.09
CA THR A 303 -11.01 -7.86 13.54
C THR A 303 -10.27 -8.47 14.73
N GLY A 304 -9.87 -9.73 14.61
CA GLY A 304 -9.37 -10.57 15.71
C GLY A 304 -7.86 -10.62 15.78
#